data_AF-A0A382SMR2-F1
#
_entry.id   AF-A0A382SMR2-F1
#
_cell.length_a   1.000
_cell.length_b   1.000
_cell.length_c   1.000
_cell.angle_alpha   90.00
_cell.angle_beta   90.00
_cell.angle_gamma   90.00
#
_symmetry.space_group_name_H-M   'P 1'
#
loop_
_entity.id
_entity.type
_entity.pdbx_description
1 polymer ?
#
loop_
_entity_poly.entity_id
_entity_poly.type
_entity_poly.pdbx_seq_one_letter_code
_entity_poly.pdbx_strand_id
1 'polypeptide(L)'
;MEHRDEGLERVLQQALDDGNSVWVVGDVHGHLETFRALVGRLDLSEGSQPTYQKNNPREYWPDPSRDHVVCLGDLIDRGPDSLGVLRL
;
A
#
# COMPACT_ATOMS: atom_id res chain seq x y z
N MET A 1 -7.34 23.83 5.78
CA MET A 1 -7.90 22.46 5.83
C MET A 1 -6.73 21.53 5.99
N GLU A 2 -6.74 20.73 7.04
CA GLU A 2 -5.63 19.83 7.33
C GLU A 2 -5.80 18.60 6.43
N HIS A 3 -5.02 18.54 5.35
CA HIS A 3 -4.94 17.37 4.45
C HIS A 3 -4.02 16.27 5.01
N ARG A 4 -3.53 16.48 6.23
CA ARG A 4 -2.54 15.66 6.91
C ARG A 4 -3.26 14.66 7.80
N ASP A 5 -2.85 13.41 7.74
CA ASP A 5 -3.39 12.36 8.60
C ASP A 5 -2.35 11.98 9.65
N GLU A 6 -2.46 12.56 10.84
CA GLU A 6 -1.49 12.31 11.91
C GLU A 6 -1.51 10.86 12.41
N GLY A 7 -2.64 10.14 12.25
CA GLY A 7 -2.69 8.72 12.56
C GLY A 7 -1.78 7.93 11.64
N LEU A 8 -1.80 8.27 10.35
CA LEU A 8 -1.03 7.56 9.31
C LEU A 8 0.45 7.79 9.51
N GLU A 9 0.80 9.03 9.79
CA GLU A 9 2.18 9.40 10.08
C GLU A 9 2.72 8.66 11.29
N ARG A 10 1.95 8.53 12.38
CA ARG A 10 2.38 7.79 13.56
C ARG A 10 2.61 6.31 13.26
N VAL A 11 1.73 5.68 12.47
CA VAL A 11 1.88 4.27 12.08
C VAL A 11 3.09 4.05 11.19
N LEU A 12 3.27 4.87 10.16
CA LEU A 12 4.41 4.76 9.26
C LEU A 12 5.73 5.05 9.99
N GLN A 13 5.75 6.03 10.90
CA GLN A 13 6.92 6.31 11.71
C GLN A 13 7.26 5.16 12.66
N GLN A 14 6.26 4.58 13.34
CA GLN A 14 6.47 3.45 14.23
C GLN A 14 7.00 2.22 13.48
N ALA A 15 6.52 1.96 12.26
CA ALA A 15 7.05 0.88 11.43
C ALA A 15 8.56 1.04 11.16
N LEU A 16 8.99 2.26 10.83
CA LEU A 16 10.40 2.57 10.64
C LEU A 16 11.20 2.44 11.94
N ASP A 17 10.65 2.93 13.06
CA ASP A 17 11.29 2.85 14.38
C ASP A 17 11.46 1.39 14.85
N ASP A 18 10.53 0.50 14.47
CA ASP A 18 10.56 -0.94 14.73
C ASP A 18 11.49 -1.71 13.75
N GLY A 19 12.09 -1.02 12.77
CA GLY A 19 13.02 -1.59 11.80
C GLY A 19 12.37 -2.20 10.55
N ASN A 20 11.07 -1.96 10.34
CA ASN A 20 10.36 -2.37 9.12
C ASN A 20 10.58 -1.37 7.98
N SER A 21 10.15 -1.75 6.77
CA SER A 21 10.26 -0.94 5.56
C SER A 21 8.97 -0.25 5.20
N VAL A 22 9.07 1.02 4.77
CA VAL A 22 7.96 1.76 4.14
C VAL A 22 8.31 2.08 2.70
N TRP A 23 7.52 1.54 1.77
CA TRP A 23 7.69 1.74 0.33
C TRP A 23 6.64 2.70 -0.21
N VAL A 24 7.03 3.56 -1.14
CA VAL A 24 6.13 4.49 -1.81
C VAL A 24 6.08 4.15 -3.30
N VAL A 25 4.87 3.92 -3.81
CA VAL A 25 4.61 3.54 -5.21
C VAL A 25 3.81 4.64 -5.88
N GLY A 26 4.29 5.10 -7.03
CA GLY A 26 3.58 6.05 -7.89
C GLY A 26 2.52 5.37 -8.76
N ASP A 27 2.26 5.96 -9.92
CA ASP A 27 1.18 5.56 -10.81
C ASP A 27 1.26 4.09 -11.24
N VAL A 28 0.15 3.37 -11.07
CA VAL A 28 0.01 1.96 -11.50
C VAL A 28 -0.79 1.88 -12.80
N HIS A 29 -1.81 2.71 -12.95
CA HIS A 29 -2.63 2.85 -14.13
C HIS A 29 -3.09 1.49 -14.69
N GLY A 30 -3.72 0.64 -13.88
CA GLY A 30 -4.28 -0.64 -14.33
C GLY A 30 -3.27 -1.69 -14.82
N HIS A 31 -1.96 -1.52 -14.61
CA HIS A 31 -0.92 -2.48 -15.00
C HIS A 31 -0.68 -3.52 -13.90
N LEU A 32 -1.69 -4.37 -13.63
CA LEU A 32 -1.67 -5.36 -12.54
C LEU A 32 -0.40 -6.23 -12.52
N GLU A 33 0.01 -6.79 -13.65
CA GLU A 33 1.14 -7.71 -13.69
C GLU A 33 2.47 -7.03 -13.36
N THR A 34 2.65 -5.78 -13.82
CA THR A 34 3.80 -4.96 -13.42
C THR A 34 3.77 -4.66 -11.93
N PHE A 35 2.59 -4.35 -11.38
CA PHE A 35 2.43 -4.04 -9.97
C PHE A 35 2.70 -5.26 -9.08
N ARG A 36 2.19 -6.44 -9.44
CA ARG A 36 2.52 -7.72 -8.78
C ARG A 36 4.01 -8.02 -8.83
N ALA A 37 4.64 -7.82 -9.98
CA ALA A 37 6.08 -8.04 -10.13
C ALA A 37 6.92 -7.03 -9.34
N LEU A 38 6.41 -5.81 -9.10
CA LEU A 38 7.04 -4.85 -8.20
C LEU A 38 6.90 -5.32 -6.75
N VAL A 39 5.68 -5.60 -6.29
CA VAL A 39 5.40 -6.05 -4.91
C VAL A 39 6.21 -7.30 -4.56
N GLY A 40 6.29 -8.26 -5.48
CA GLY A 40 7.11 -9.47 -5.29
C GLY A 40 8.62 -9.21 -5.19
N ARG A 41 9.13 -8.08 -5.69
CA ARG A 41 10.54 -7.67 -5.55
C ARG A 41 10.82 -6.87 -4.29
N LEU A 42 9.79 -6.35 -3.62
CA LEU A 42 9.95 -5.61 -2.36
C LEU A 42 10.32 -6.53 -1.19
N ASP A 43 10.19 -7.85 -1.36
CA ASP A 43 10.56 -8.88 -0.37
C ASP A 43 9.96 -8.61 1.01
N LEU A 44 8.65 -8.33 1.02
CA LEU A 44 7.91 -7.99 2.24
C LEU A 44 7.95 -9.14 3.24
N SER A 45 8.13 -8.79 4.51
CA SER A 45 8.13 -9.73 5.63
C SER A 45 6.82 -10.53 5.71
N GLU A 46 6.90 -11.72 6.30
CA GLU A 46 5.74 -12.60 6.45
C GLU A 46 4.63 -11.92 7.25
N GLY A 47 3.43 -11.82 6.68
CA GLY A 47 2.30 -11.10 7.27
C GLY A 47 2.10 -9.68 6.73
N SER A 48 3.05 -9.16 5.94
CA SER A 48 2.94 -7.87 5.24
C SER A 48 2.43 -7.98 3.80
N GLN A 49 2.04 -9.18 3.35
CA GLN A 49 1.52 -9.35 1.99
C GLN A 49 0.21 -8.56 1.79
N PRO A 50 -0.06 -8.03 0.58
CA PRO A 50 -1.29 -7.32 0.30
C PRO A 50 -2.53 -8.15 0.64
N THR A 51 -3.48 -7.54 1.33
CA THR A 51 -4.79 -8.14 1.61
C THR A 51 -5.89 -7.23 1.09
N TYR A 52 -6.67 -7.72 0.11
CA TYR A 52 -7.86 -7.02 -0.32
C TYR A 52 -8.90 -6.95 0.80
N GLN A 53 -9.29 -5.74 1.18
CA GLN A 53 -10.37 -5.49 2.12
C GLN A 53 -11.54 -4.80 1.40
N LYS A 54 -12.62 -5.56 1.16
CA LYS A 54 -13.83 -5.07 0.47
C LYS A 54 -14.45 -3.85 1.15
N ASN A 55 -14.38 -3.81 2.48
CA ASN A 55 -14.86 -2.71 3.31
C ASN A 55 -13.66 -2.22 4.12
N ASN A 56 -12.81 -1.38 3.53
CA ASN A 56 -11.76 -0.71 4.30
C ASN A 56 -12.45 0.39 5.11
N PRO A 57 -12.61 0.27 6.44
CA PRO A 57 -13.08 1.40 7.21
C PRO A 57 -12.03 2.49 7.08
N ARG A 58 -12.46 3.73 6.86
CA ARG A 58 -11.61 4.93 6.85
C ARG A 58 -10.82 5.16 8.15
N GLU A 59 -10.89 4.23 9.10
CA GLU A 59 -10.27 4.21 10.42
C GLU A 59 -9.39 2.96 10.62
N TYR A 60 -9.19 2.14 9.57
CA TYR A 60 -8.24 1.02 9.61
C TYR A 60 -6.84 1.48 9.26
N TRP A 61 -6.00 1.54 10.28
CA TRP A 61 -4.58 1.75 10.11
C TRP A 61 -3.90 0.40 10.19
N PRO A 62 -2.99 0.09 9.25
CA PRO A 62 -2.31 -1.20 9.25
C PRO A 62 -1.52 -1.37 10.55
N ASP A 63 -1.30 -2.62 10.94
CA ASP A 63 -0.44 -2.98 12.07
C ASP A 63 0.92 -2.31 11.89
N PRO A 64 1.34 -1.38 12.79
CA PRO A 64 2.59 -0.65 12.64
C PRO A 64 3.81 -1.56 12.72
N SER A 65 3.68 -2.80 13.20
CA SER A 65 4.79 -3.75 13.33
C SER A 65 5.12 -4.50 12.02
N ARG A 66 4.76 -3.93 10.86
CA ARG A 66 4.81 -4.57 9.54
C ARG A 66 5.40 -3.67 8.48
N ASP A 67 5.90 -4.27 7.40
CA ASP A 67 6.22 -3.51 6.19
C ASP A 67 4.95 -2.89 5.58
N HIS A 68 5.11 -1.70 5.00
CA HIS A 68 4.02 -0.96 4.37
C HIS A 68 4.34 -0.59 2.92
N VAL A 69 3.32 -0.67 2.06
CA VAL A 69 3.37 -0.16 0.68
C VAL A 69 2.29 0.90 0.52
N VAL A 70 2.70 2.14 0.29
CA VAL A 70 1.82 3.30 0.13
C VAL A 70 1.73 3.67 -1.35
N CYS A 71 0.53 3.54 -1.93
CA CYS A 71 0.27 3.98 -3.30
C CYS A 71 -0.21 5.44 -3.31
N LEU A 72 0.42 6.29 -4.10
CA LEU A 72 0.16 7.74 -4.11
C LEU A 72 -1.11 8.15 -4.88
N GLY A 73 -1.64 7.27 -5.72
CA GLY A 73 -2.78 7.58 -6.59
C GLY A 73 -2.70 6.83 -7.91
N ASP A 74 -3.58 7.19 -8.85
CA ASP A 74 -3.57 6.72 -10.24
C ASP A 74 -3.42 5.20 -10.37
N LEU A 75 -4.20 4.47 -9.57
CA LEU A 75 -4.25 3.01 -9.58
C LEU A 75 -4.96 2.46 -10.82
N ILE A 76 -5.88 3.24 -11.38
CA ILE A 76 -6.79 2.85 -12.46
C ILE A 76 -6.50 3.65 -13.74
N ASP A 77 -7.25 3.33 -14.79
CA ASP A 77 -7.16 3.89 -16.15
C ASP A 77 -5.91 3.47 -16.93
N ARG A 78 -5.96 3.60 -18.27
CA ARG A 78 -4.91 3.29 -19.27
C ARG A 78 -4.52 1.81 -19.41
N GLY A 79 -4.24 1.12 -18.31
CA GLY A 79 -3.78 -0.27 -18.32
C GLY A 79 -4.91 -1.29 -18.48
N PRO A 80 -4.54 -2.54 -18.76
CA PRO A 80 -5.49 -3.57 -19.17
C PRO A 80 -6.38 -4.13 -18.04
N ASP A 81 -6.02 -3.94 -16.76
CA ASP A 81 -6.76 -4.54 -15.63
C ASP A 81 -6.80 -3.65 -14.38
N SER A 82 -7.62 -2.60 -14.43
CA SER A 82 -7.86 -1.71 -13.27
C SER A 82 -8.57 -2.42 -12.11
N LEU A 83 -9.51 -3.33 -12.41
CA LEU A 83 -10.26 -4.04 -11.36
C LEU A 83 -9.35 -5.01 -10.60
N GLY A 84 -8.42 -5.67 -11.29
CA GLY A 84 -7.42 -6.51 -10.67
C GLY A 84 -6.44 -5.73 -9.81
N VAL A 85 -6.03 -4.52 -10.20
CA VAL A 85 -5.20 -3.63 -9.35
C VAL A 85 -5.90 -3.29 -8.05
N LEU A 86 -7.19 -2.92 -8.10
CA LEU A 86 -7.98 -2.60 -6.90
C LEU A 86 -8.27 -3.82 -6.00
N ARG A 87 -8.04 -5.04 -6.50
CA ARG A 87 -8.28 -6.31 -5.79
C ARG A 87 -7.00 -6.95 -5.25
N LEU A 88 -5.83 -6.37 -5.52
CA LEU A 88 -4.59 -6.79 -4.89
C LEU A 88 -4.62 -6.40 -3.40
#